data_AF-A0A3B8XQU6-F1
#
_entry.id   AF-A0A3B8XQU6-F1
#
_cell.length_a   1.000
_cell.length_b   1.000
_cell.length_c   1.000
_cell.angle_alpha   90.00
_cell.angle_beta   90.00
_cell.angle_gamma   90.00
#
_symmetry.space_group_name_H-M   'P 1'
#
loop_
_entity.id
_entity.type
_entity.pdbx_description
1 polymer ?
#
loop_
_entity_poly.entity_id
_entity_poly.type
_entity_poly.pdbx_seq_one_letter_code
_entity_poly.pdbx_strand_id
1 'polypeptide(L)' 'RLFVELNRLGTSVLIATHDRALVESAGAPELVLRDGRLTIRG' A
#
# COMPACT_ATOMS: atom_id res chain seq x y z
N ARG A 1 9.43 -3.01 -6.35
CA ARG A 1 10.52 -3.88 -5.86
C ARG A 1 11.10 -3.41 -4.52
N LEU A 2 11.52 -2.14 -4.40
CA LEU A 2 12.08 -1.57 -3.16
C LEU A 2 11.24 -1.82 -1.89
N PHE A 3 9.94 -1.57 -1.93
CA PHE A 3 9.07 -1.74 -0.76
C PHE A 3 8.91 -3.19 -0.31
N VAL A 4 9.01 -4.15 -1.24
CA VAL A 4 8.97 -5.59 -0.92
C VAL A 4 10.23 -6.00 -0.16
N GLU A 5 11.38 -5.41 -0.49
CA GLU A 5 12.63 -5.69 0.22
C GLU A 5 12.62 -5.12 1.64
N LEU A 6 12.08 -3.91 1.83
CA LEU A 6 11.89 -3.34 3.16
C LEU A 6 11.00 -4.21 4.06
N ASN A 7 9.93 -4.79 3.51
CA ASN A 7 9.09 -5.73 4.24
C ASN A 7 9.82 -7.04 4.59
N ARG A 8 10.65 -7.56 3.67
CA ARG A 8 11.47 -8.77 3.88
C ARG A 8 12.52 -8.62 5.00
N LEU A 9 12.92 -7.39 5.34
CA LEU A 9 13.81 -7.09 6.47
C LEU A 9 13.10 -7.09 7.83
N GLY A 10 11.79 -7.40 7.87
CA GLY A 10 11.00 -7.49 9.11
C GLY A 10 10.29 -6.19 9.50
N THR A 11 10.27 -5.18 8.62
CA THR A 11 9.66 -3.87 8.90
C THR A 11 8.33 -3.72 8.17
N SER A 12 7.29 -3.24 8.86
CA SER A 12 6.02 -2.90 8.21
C SER A 12 6.17 -1.64 7.34
N VAL A 13 5.65 -1.68 6.12
CA VAL A 13 5.75 -0.58 5.14
C VAL A 13 4.35 -0.10 4.75
N LEU A 14 4.11 1.20 4.89
CA LEU A 14 2.91 1.88 4.36
C LEU A 14 3.32 2.77 3.19
N ILE A 15 2.66 2.60 2.05
CA ILE A 15 2.88 3.42 0.85
C ILE A 15 1.62 4.25 0.61
N ALA A 16 1.75 5.58 0.63
CA ALA A 16 0.68 6.49 0.25
C ALA A 16 0.98 7.06 -1.14
N THR A 17 0.15 6.73 -2.13
CA THR A 17 0.33 7.17 -3.51
C THR A 17 -1.01 7.38 -4.19
N HIS A 18 -1.02 8.22 -5.24
CA HIS A 18 -2.13 8.35 -6.17
C HIS A 18 -1.94 7.49 -7.44
N ASP A 19 -0.80 6.79 -7.56
CA ASP A 19 -0.52 5.88 -8.67
C ASP A 19 -1.20 4.52 -8.43
N ARG A 20 -2.26 4.26 -9.19
CA ARG A 20 -3.05 3.03 -9.12
C ARG A 20 -2.27 1.79 -9.55
N ALA A 21 -1.42 1.91 -10.57
CA ALA A 21 -0.65 0.79 -11.10
C ALA A 21 0.36 0.29 -10.06
N LEU A 22 0.95 1.23 -9.28
CA LEU A 22 1.84 0.87 -8.17
C LEU A 22 1.10 0.07 -7.08
N VAL A 23 -0.11 0.50 -6.69
CA VAL A 23 -0.93 -0.18 -5.69
C VAL A 23 -1.28 -1.60 -6.15
N GLU A 24 -1.74 -1.75 -7.38
CA GLU A 24 -2.09 -3.06 -7.96
C GLU A 24 -0.87 -3.98 -8.04
N SER A 25 0.30 -3.45 -8.42
CA SER A 25 1.55 -4.22 -8.49
C SER A 25 2.06 -4.69 -7.12
N ALA A 26 1.64 -4.04 -6.04
CA ALA A 26 2.07 -4.40 -4.68
C ALA A 26 1.35 -5.65 -4.15
N GLY A 27 0.14 -5.94 -4.64
CA GLY A 27 -0.65 -7.11 -4.23
C GLY A 27 -0.87 -7.20 -2.71
N ALA A 28 -0.94 -6.05 -2.05
CA ALA A 28 -1.08 -5.90 -0.60
C ALA A 28 -2.44 -5.28 -0.24
N PRO A 29 -2.90 -5.38 1.02
CA PRO A 29 -4.13 -4.72 1.45
C PRO A 29 -4.14 -3.24 1.10
N GLU A 30 -5.23 -2.77 0.49
CA GLU A 30 -5.35 -1.39 0.05
C GLU A 30 -6.05 -0.55 1.12
N LEU A 31 -5.43 0.58 1.50
CA LEU A 31 -6.07 1.59 2.33
C LEU A 31 -6.58 2.72 1.43
N VAL A 32 -7.90 2.88 1.36
CA VAL A 32 -8.54 3.89 0.50
C VAL A 32 -8.97 5.08 1.37
N LEU A 33 -8.37 6.25 1.12
CA LEU A 33 -8.77 7.51 1.69
C LEU A 33 -9.73 8.23 0.74
N ARG A 34 -10.98 8.43 1.16
CA ARG A 34 -12.01 9.13 0.39
C ARG A 34 -12.89 9.95 1.32
N ASP A 35 -13.15 11.21 0.97
CA ASP A 35 -14.02 12.12 1.74
C ASP A 35 -13.64 12.18 3.24
N GLY A 36 -12.34 12.19 3.52
CA GLY A 36 -11.79 12.21 4.89
C GLY A 36 -11.94 10.90 5.66
N ARG A 37 -12.33 9.80 5.00
CA ARG A 37 -12.56 8.48 5.61
C ARG A 37 -11.57 7.47 5.05
N LEU A 38 -10.95 6.70 5.94
CA LEU A 38 -10.07 5.59 5.58
C LEU A 38 -10.86 4.28 5.62
N THR A 39 -10.72 3.46 4.58
CA THR A 39 -11.32 2.12 4.49
C THR A 39 -10.29 1.10 4.03
N ILE A 40 -10.46 -0.16 4.43
CA ILE A 40 -9.60 -1.27 4.00
C ILE A 40 -10.30 -2.03 2.88
N ARG A 41 -9.59 -2.24 1.77
CA ARG A 41 -9.97 -3.17 0.71
C ARG A 41 -9.02 -4.37 0.75
N GLY A 42 -9.60 -5.56 0.91
CA GLY A 42 -8.92 -6.85 0.89
C GLY A 42 -9.20 -7.60 -0.39
#